data_AF-A0A9J6BM84-F1
#
_entry.id   AF-A0A9J6BM84-F1
#
_cell.length_a   1.000
_cell.length_b   1.000
_cell.length_c   1.000
_cell.angle_alpha   90.00
_cell.angle_beta   90.00
_cell.angle_gamma   90.00
#
_symmetry.space_group_name_H-M   'P 1'
#
loop_
_entity.id
_entity.type
_entity.pdbx_description
1 polymer ?
#
loop_
_entity_poly.entity_id
_entity_poly.type
_entity_poly.pdbx_seq_one_letter_code
_entity_poly.pdbx_strand_id
1 'polypeptide(L)'
;MDKFMEIAIRGGLLLLLVVAVLHTLDRQGEFVSRTDFLWKAKLKVEQEEVETMRGINKILLENILPAHVAQHFLKKEVTKDLYHESYSSVGVMFASIPNYKEFYDETDVNKQGLECLRLLNEIICDFDKLLLKPKFSGIEKIKTIGSTYMIASGLRPGKEEGAFKNNEAVSEE
;
A
#
# COMPACT_ATOMS: atom_id res chain seq x y z
N MET A 1 45.95 -17.77 68.33
CA MET A 1 46.15 -16.87 67.17
C MET A 1 45.66 -17.51 65.88
N ASP A 2 45.79 -18.83 65.72
CA ASP A 2 45.42 -19.55 64.49
C ASP A 2 43.95 -19.43 64.07
N LYS A 3 42.99 -19.53 65.01
CA LYS A 3 41.56 -19.33 64.70
C LYS A 3 41.22 -17.92 64.20
N PHE A 4 41.93 -16.90 64.69
CA PHE A 4 41.72 -15.52 64.25
C PHE A 4 42.27 -15.30 62.83
N MET A 5 43.45 -15.86 62.55
CA MET A 5 44.05 -15.86 61.22
C MET A 5 43.17 -16.61 60.21
N GLU A 6 42.60 -17.76 60.60
CA GLU A 6 41.71 -18.54 59.74
C GLU A 6 40.40 -17.81 59.42
N ILE A 7 39.81 -17.12 60.40
CA ILE A 7 38.61 -16.27 60.19
C ILE A 7 38.94 -15.11 59.23
N ALA A 8 40.10 -14.46 59.40
CA ALA A 8 40.54 -13.38 58.51
C ALA A 8 40.72 -13.85 57.06
N ILE A 9 41.33 -15.03 56.86
CA ILE A 9 41.53 -15.62 55.52
C ILE A 9 40.17 -15.98 54.89
N ARG A 10 39.26 -16.60 55.64
CA ARG A 10 37.91 -16.93 55.15
C ARG A 10 37.10 -15.67 54.79
N GLY A 11 37.20 -14.61 55.61
CA GLY A 11 36.57 -13.32 55.33
C GLY A 11 37.12 -12.64 54.08
N GLY A 12 38.44 -12.67 53.88
CA GLY A 12 39.09 -12.15 52.67
C GLY A 12 38.65 -12.90 51.40
N LEU A 13 38.55 -14.23 51.45
CA LEU A 13 38.09 -15.05 50.33
C LEU A 13 36.64 -14.74 49.95
N LEU A 14 35.75 -14.58 50.94
CA LEU A 14 34.35 -14.21 50.70
C LEU A 14 34.24 -12.83 50.07
N LEU A 15 35.04 -11.86 50.53
CA LEU A 15 35.06 -10.51 49.98
C LEU A 15 35.52 -10.51 48.52
N LEU A 16 36.57 -11.28 48.20
CA LEU A 16 37.04 -11.46 46.81
C LEU A 16 35.96 -12.11 45.92
N LEU A 17 35.24 -13.11 46.42
CA LEU A 17 34.13 -13.73 45.69
C LEU A 17 33.00 -12.72 45.41
N VAL A 18 32.60 -11.92 46.40
CA VAL A 18 31.55 -10.90 46.22
C VAL A 18 31.99 -9.87 45.19
N VAL A 19 33.24 -9.38 45.25
CA VAL A 19 33.78 -8.43 44.27
C VAL A 19 33.80 -9.05 42.87
N ALA A 20 34.22 -10.31 42.73
CA ALA A 20 34.21 -11.00 41.44
C ALA A 20 32.79 -11.14 40.87
N VAL A 21 31.80 -11.48 41.70
CA VAL A 21 30.40 -11.55 41.29
C VAL A 21 29.89 -10.18 40.85
N LEU A 22 30.10 -9.12 41.66
CA LEU A 22 29.68 -7.76 41.30
C LEU A 22 30.31 -7.30 39.99
N HIS A 23 31.60 -7.56 39.79
CA HIS A 23 32.30 -7.22 38.54
C HIS A 23 31.74 -8.00 37.33
N THR A 24 31.37 -9.28 37.50
CA THR A 24 30.74 -10.04 36.42
C THR A 24 29.32 -9.55 36.11
N LEU A 25 28.53 -9.21 37.12
CA LEU A 25 27.18 -8.66 36.94
C LEU A 25 27.21 -7.30 36.22
N ASP A 26 28.13 -6.41 36.59
CA ASP A 26 28.32 -5.11 35.96
C ASP A 26 28.67 -5.27 34.47
N ARG A 27 29.62 -6.18 34.18
CA ARG A 27 30.00 -6.50 32.79
C ARG A 27 28.88 -7.13 31.98
N GLN A 28 28.06 -7.99 32.59
CA GLN A 28 26.88 -8.57 31.95
C GLN A 28 25.83 -7.49 31.66
N GLY A 29 25.61 -6.56 32.59
CA GLY A 29 24.69 -5.43 32.40
C GLY A 29 25.10 -4.54 31.22
N GLU A 30 26.38 -4.20 31.13
CA GLU A 30 26.91 -3.43 29.99
C GLU A 30 26.73 -4.17 28.66
N PHE A 31 27.02 -5.48 28.63
CA PHE A 31 26.86 -6.31 27.44
C PHE A 31 25.40 -6.40 26.98
N VAL A 32 24.47 -6.66 27.92
CA VAL A 32 23.03 -6.71 27.64
C VAL A 32 22.53 -5.35 27.14
N SER A 33 22.95 -4.23 27.75
CA SER A 33 22.56 -2.88 27.33
C SER A 33 23.04 -2.57 25.90
N ARG A 34 24.29 -2.90 25.57
CA ARG A 34 24.84 -2.70 24.22
C ARG A 34 24.12 -3.53 23.18
N THR A 35 23.86 -4.80 23.48
CA THR A 35 23.15 -5.68 22.55
C THR A 35 21.71 -5.23 22.38
N ASP A 36 20.99 -4.88 23.44
CA ASP A 36 19.64 -4.31 23.38
C ASP A 36 19.59 -3.04 22.52
N PHE A 37 20.56 -2.14 22.68
CA PHE A 37 20.66 -0.96 21.82
C PHE A 37 20.82 -1.31 20.34
N LEU A 38 21.73 -2.24 20.01
CA LEU A 38 21.95 -2.67 18.63
C LEU A 38 20.73 -3.38 18.05
N TRP A 39 20.06 -4.24 18.84
CA TRP A 39 18.83 -4.90 18.43
C TRP A 39 17.71 -3.90 18.19
N LYS A 40 17.51 -2.92 19.07
CA LYS A 40 16.54 -1.84 18.88
C LYS A 40 16.85 -0.99 17.65
N ALA A 41 18.11 -0.66 17.43
CA ALA A 41 18.54 0.08 16.23
C ALA A 41 18.24 -0.72 14.95
N LYS A 42 18.57 -2.02 14.93
CA LYS A 42 18.28 -2.90 13.80
C LYS A 42 16.78 -3.05 13.56
N LEU A 43 16.01 -3.32 14.62
CA LEU A 43 14.55 -3.44 14.53
C LEU A 43 13.89 -2.18 13.98
N LYS A 44 14.39 -1.00 14.35
CA LYS A 44 13.89 0.28 13.82
C LYS A 44 14.10 0.40 12.32
N VAL A 45 15.29 0.03 11.83
CA VAL A 45 15.61 0.05 10.38
C VAL A 45 14.72 -0.94 9.63
N GLU A 46 14.61 -2.18 10.12
CA GLU A 46 13.76 -3.21 9.53
C GLU A 46 12.28 -2.78 9.51
N GLN A 47 11.81 -2.11 10.56
CA GLN A 47 10.45 -1.59 10.62
C GLN A 47 10.21 -0.50 9.57
N GLU A 48 11.15 0.44 9.41
CA GLU A 48 11.07 1.50 8.41
C GLU A 48 11.08 0.93 6.97
N GLU A 49 11.88 -0.11 6.74
CA GLU A 49 11.91 -0.82 5.45
C GLU A 49 10.57 -1.52 5.17
N VAL A 50 10.00 -2.21 6.16
CA VAL A 50 8.68 -2.86 6.05
C VAL A 50 7.58 -1.83 5.79
N GLU A 51 7.60 -0.68 6.47
CA GLU A 51 6.63 0.41 6.25
C GLU A 51 6.76 0.99 4.84
N THR A 52 8.00 1.21 4.38
CA THR A 52 8.28 1.69 3.02
C THR A 52 7.77 0.70 1.97
N MET A 53 8.09 -0.59 2.13
CA MET A 53 7.64 -1.66 1.23
C MET A 53 6.11 -1.77 1.20
N ARG A 54 5.44 -1.66 2.36
CA ARG A 54 3.97 -1.63 2.45
C ARG A 54 3.39 -0.42 1.71
N GLY A 55 4.00 0.75 1.82
CA GLY A 55 3.59 1.96 1.09
C GLY A 55 3.69 1.78 -0.42
N ILE A 56 4.82 1.26 -0.91
CA ILE A 56 5.04 0.97 -2.33
C ILE A 56 4.03 -0.05 -2.85
N ASN A 57 3.84 -1.16 -2.14
CA ASN A 57 2.87 -2.19 -2.52
C ASN A 57 1.45 -1.63 -2.61
N LYS A 58 1.06 -0.77 -1.67
CA LYS A 58 -0.26 -0.12 -1.70
C LYS A 58 -0.44 0.72 -2.97
N ILE A 59 0.53 1.58 -3.30
CA ILE A 59 0.47 2.44 -4.49
C ILE A 59 0.40 1.59 -5.76
N LEU A 60 1.23 0.54 -5.86
CA LEU A 60 1.21 -0.37 -7.00
C LEU A 60 -0.13 -1.09 -7.14
N LEU A 61 -0.70 -1.55 -6.03
CA LEU A 61 -1.97 -2.26 -6.03
C LEU A 61 -3.13 -1.34 -6.45
N GLU A 62 -3.17 -0.11 -5.94
CA GLU A 62 -4.18 0.91 -6.29
C GLU A 62 -4.06 1.39 -7.75
N ASN A 63 -2.90 1.21 -8.40
CA ASN A 63 -2.75 1.48 -9.84
C ASN A 63 -3.33 0.38 -10.74
N ILE A 64 -3.46 -0.85 -10.22
CA ILE A 64 -3.95 -2.01 -11.00
C ILE A 64 -5.41 -2.30 -10.66
N LEU A 65 -5.78 -2.15 -9.39
CA LEU A 65 -7.09 -2.49 -8.85
C LEU A 65 -7.81 -1.25 -8.32
N PRO A 66 -9.14 -1.18 -8.44
CA PRO A 66 -9.92 -0.19 -7.72
C PRO A 66 -9.63 -0.23 -6.22
N ALA A 67 -9.63 0.93 -5.57
CA ALA A 67 -9.23 1.07 -4.16
C ALA A 67 -9.99 0.15 -3.19
N HIS A 68 -11.28 -0.13 -3.47
CA HIS A 68 -12.09 -1.02 -2.66
C HIS A 68 -11.68 -2.50 -2.79
N VAL A 69 -11.29 -2.92 -4.00
CA VAL A 69 -10.77 -4.27 -4.27
C VAL A 69 -9.35 -4.42 -3.72
N ALA A 70 -8.51 -3.38 -3.85
CA ALA A 70 -7.15 -3.36 -3.33
C ALA A 70 -7.11 -3.70 -1.82
N GLN A 71 -8.03 -3.14 -1.03
CA GLN A 71 -8.14 -3.43 0.40
C GLN A 71 -8.48 -4.90 0.71
N HIS A 72 -9.23 -5.57 -0.16
CA HIS A 72 -9.55 -6.98 0.00
C HIS A 72 -8.29 -7.84 -0.02
N PHE A 73 -7.39 -7.58 -0.98
CA PHE A 73 -6.14 -8.33 -1.14
C PHE A 73 -5.06 -7.95 -0.12
N LEU A 74 -5.10 -6.74 0.43
CA LEU A 74 -4.16 -6.31 1.49
C LEU A 74 -4.51 -6.86 2.88
N LYS A 75 -5.78 -7.17 3.15
CA LYS A 75 -6.27 -7.56 4.50
C LYS A 75 -6.33 -9.07 4.74
N LYS A 76 -6.33 -9.89 3.69
CA LYS A 76 -6.58 -11.34 3.79
C LYS A 76 -5.32 -12.13 3.47
N GLU A 77 -5.10 -13.24 4.18
CA GLU A 77 -4.30 -14.35 3.63
C GLU A 77 -5.02 -14.81 2.37
N VAL A 78 -4.47 -14.45 1.22
CA VAL A 78 -5.09 -14.63 -0.09
C VAL A 78 -5.35 -16.12 -0.30
N THR A 79 -6.61 -16.54 -0.19
CA THR A 79 -7.03 -17.79 -0.84
C THR A 79 -6.85 -17.58 -2.35
N LYS A 80 -6.37 -18.60 -3.07
CA LYS A 80 -6.05 -18.50 -4.52
C LYS A 80 -7.29 -18.30 -5.42
N ASP A 81 -8.40 -17.86 -4.86
CA ASP A 81 -9.69 -17.77 -5.53
C ASP A 81 -9.87 -16.43 -6.24
N LEU A 82 -10.64 -16.44 -7.31
CA LEU A 82 -10.95 -15.24 -8.09
C LEU A 82 -11.90 -14.31 -7.31
N TYR A 83 -11.55 -13.02 -7.24
CA TYR A 83 -12.45 -11.99 -6.69
C TYR A 83 -13.60 -11.70 -7.64
N HIS A 84 -14.82 -11.72 -7.12
CA HIS A 84 -16.02 -11.26 -7.82
C HIS A 84 -17.05 -10.73 -6.81
N GLU A 85 -17.86 -9.78 -7.25
CA GLU A 85 -18.91 -9.15 -6.45
C GLU A 85 -20.10 -8.80 -7.36
N SER A 86 -21.32 -8.96 -6.86
CA SER A 86 -22.55 -8.65 -7.59
C SER A 86 -23.05 -7.27 -7.20
N TYR A 87 -23.48 -6.49 -8.21
CA TYR A 87 -24.01 -5.13 -8.06
C TYR A 87 -25.43 -5.10 -8.61
N SER A 88 -26.35 -4.41 -7.93
CA SER A 88 -27.76 -4.35 -8.35
C SER A 88 -27.99 -3.37 -9.50
N SER A 89 -27.20 -2.30 -9.56
CA SER A 89 -27.28 -1.28 -10.61
C SER A 89 -25.93 -0.66 -10.90
N VAL A 90 -25.51 -0.70 -12.16
CA VAL A 90 -24.27 -0.10 -12.64
C VAL A 90 -24.50 0.62 -13.97
N GLY A 91 -23.81 1.74 -14.19
CA GLY A 91 -23.78 2.44 -15.47
C GLY A 91 -22.45 2.20 -16.17
N VAL A 92 -22.46 1.88 -17.47
CA VAL A 92 -21.23 1.69 -18.28
C VAL A 92 -21.28 2.59 -19.50
N MET A 93 -20.19 3.28 -19.79
CA MET A 93 -20.06 4.16 -20.95
C MET A 93 -18.84 3.78 -21.79
N PHE A 94 -19.03 3.81 -23.11
CA PHE A 94 -17.98 3.64 -24.11
C PHE A 94 -17.86 4.93 -24.91
N ALA A 95 -16.67 5.51 -24.97
CA ALA A 95 -16.37 6.67 -25.80
C ALA A 95 -15.25 6.31 -26.76
N SER A 96 -15.52 6.32 -28.07
CA SER A 96 -14.53 5.95 -29.08
C SER A 96 -14.28 7.11 -30.04
N ILE A 97 -13.01 7.34 -30.38
CA ILE A 97 -12.66 8.29 -31.43
C ILE A 97 -12.94 7.62 -32.79
N PRO A 98 -13.87 8.16 -33.59
CA PRO A 98 -14.17 7.59 -34.91
C PRO A 98 -12.98 7.78 -35.84
N ASN A 99 -12.83 6.87 -36.80
CA ASN A 99 -11.83 6.93 -37.89
C ASN A 99 -10.36 7.05 -37.43
N TYR A 100 -10.05 6.83 -36.15
CA TYR A 100 -8.67 6.87 -35.66
C TYR A 100 -7.75 5.87 -36.38
N LYS A 101 -8.28 4.70 -36.73
CA LYS A 101 -7.54 3.67 -37.48
C LYS A 101 -7.17 4.12 -38.91
N GLU A 102 -8.01 4.93 -39.55
CA GLU A 102 -7.75 5.48 -40.89
C GLU A 102 -6.79 6.68 -40.83
N PHE A 103 -6.84 7.44 -39.74
CA PHE A 103 -5.90 8.52 -39.45
C PHE A 103 -4.50 8.01 -39.05
N TYR A 104 -4.41 6.76 -38.59
CA TYR A 104 -3.15 6.15 -38.19
C TYR A 104 -2.35 5.73 -39.42
N ASP A 105 -1.24 6.43 -39.66
CA ASP A 105 -0.30 6.14 -40.74
C ASP A 105 1.12 5.87 -40.19
N GLU A 106 1.67 4.71 -40.52
CA GLU A 106 3.01 4.24 -40.12
C GLU A 106 4.13 4.66 -41.09
N THR A 107 3.87 5.60 -42.00
CA THR A 107 4.93 6.12 -42.89
C THR A 107 6.09 6.75 -42.11
N ASP A 108 7.31 6.67 -42.67
CA ASP A 108 8.52 7.29 -42.10
C ASP A 108 8.37 8.82 -41.95
N VAL A 109 7.57 9.45 -42.81
CA VAL A 109 7.22 10.87 -42.74
C VAL A 109 6.44 11.19 -41.46
N ASN A 110 5.59 10.27 -40.99
CA ASN A 110 4.81 10.41 -39.76
C ASN A 110 5.50 9.78 -38.53
N LYS A 111 6.84 9.60 -38.58
CA LYS A 111 7.63 8.97 -37.52
C LYS A 111 7.06 7.60 -37.10
N GLN A 112 6.65 6.78 -38.07
CA GLN A 112 6.13 5.42 -37.84
C GLN A 112 4.87 5.40 -36.94
N GLY A 113 4.00 6.42 -37.08
CA GLY A 113 2.73 6.51 -36.34
C GLY A 113 2.87 6.95 -34.87
N LEU A 114 4.09 7.30 -34.43
CA LEU A 114 4.34 7.72 -33.05
C LEU A 114 3.59 9.00 -32.66
N GLU A 115 3.47 9.95 -33.59
CA GLU A 115 2.76 11.20 -33.33
C GLU A 115 1.25 10.97 -33.14
N CYS A 116 0.65 10.04 -33.89
CA CYS A 116 -0.74 9.63 -33.69
C CYS A 116 -0.95 9.04 -32.30
N LEU A 117 -0.04 8.16 -31.85
CA LEU A 117 -0.09 7.58 -30.50
C LEU A 117 0.12 8.64 -29.41
N ARG A 118 0.99 9.62 -29.63
CA ARG A 118 1.18 10.74 -28.70
C ARG A 118 -0.11 11.56 -28.55
N LEU A 119 -0.76 11.90 -29.66
CA LEU A 119 -2.04 12.60 -29.66
C LEU A 119 -3.12 11.80 -28.92
N LEU A 120 -3.22 10.50 -29.21
CA LEU A 120 -4.17 9.63 -28.50
C LEU A 120 -3.88 9.63 -27.00
N ASN A 121 -2.61 9.45 -26.61
CA ASN A 121 -2.21 9.47 -25.21
C ASN A 121 -2.57 10.81 -24.54
N GLU A 122 -2.42 11.94 -25.22
CA GLU A 122 -2.79 13.26 -24.70
C GLU A 122 -4.31 13.34 -24.42
N ILE A 123 -5.14 12.89 -25.37
CA ILE A 123 -6.60 12.83 -25.20
C ILE A 123 -6.99 11.94 -24.01
N ILE A 124 -6.39 10.75 -23.91
CA ILE A 124 -6.65 9.83 -22.79
C ILE A 124 -6.20 10.44 -21.45
N CYS A 125 -5.03 11.09 -21.42
CA CYS A 125 -4.55 11.79 -20.22
C CYS A 125 -5.53 12.89 -19.79
N ASP A 126 -6.14 13.61 -20.73
CA ASP A 126 -7.11 14.65 -20.42
C ASP A 126 -8.43 14.08 -19.87
N PHE A 127 -8.89 12.93 -20.39
CA PHE A 127 -10.01 12.21 -19.77
C PHE A 127 -9.67 11.72 -18.36
N ASP A 128 -8.47 11.19 -18.14
CA ASP A 128 -8.03 10.76 -16.82
C ASP A 128 -7.98 11.94 -15.83
N LYS A 129 -7.53 13.13 -16.27
CA LYS A 129 -7.59 14.37 -15.45
C LYS A 129 -9.02 14.78 -15.11
N LEU A 130 -9.99 14.55 -15.99
CA LEU A 130 -11.39 14.83 -15.68
C LEU A 130 -11.91 13.94 -14.56
N LEU A 131 -11.54 12.65 -14.54
CA LEU A 131 -11.96 11.72 -13.48
C LEU A 131 -11.42 12.11 -12.09
N LEU A 132 -10.29 12.83 -12.02
CA LEU A 132 -9.75 13.33 -10.75
C LEU A 132 -10.59 14.44 -10.11
N LYS A 133 -11.54 15.05 -10.83
CA LYS A 133 -12.39 16.10 -10.27
C LYS A 133 -13.38 15.50 -9.25
N PRO A 134 -13.65 16.18 -8.12
CA PRO A 134 -14.54 15.67 -7.06
C PRO A 134 -15.93 15.23 -7.55
N LYS A 135 -16.50 15.96 -8.52
CA LYS A 135 -17.80 15.66 -9.15
C LYS A 135 -17.85 14.28 -9.81
N PHE A 136 -16.72 13.80 -10.32
CA PHE A 136 -16.62 12.51 -11.02
C PHE A 136 -16.03 11.40 -10.15
N SER A 137 -15.90 11.62 -8.84
CA SER A 137 -15.31 10.62 -7.94
C SER A 137 -16.06 9.28 -7.94
N GLY A 138 -17.35 9.24 -8.29
CA GLY A 138 -18.14 8.01 -8.41
C GLY A 138 -17.99 7.26 -9.74
N ILE A 139 -17.09 7.72 -10.62
CA ILE A 139 -16.82 7.11 -11.92
C ILE A 139 -15.43 6.48 -11.86
N GLU A 140 -15.32 5.23 -12.30
CA GLU A 140 -14.07 4.49 -12.39
C GLU A 140 -13.78 4.12 -13.85
N LYS A 141 -12.52 4.30 -14.26
CA LYS A 141 -12.02 3.84 -15.55
C LYS A 141 -11.84 2.32 -15.48
N ILE A 142 -12.45 1.60 -16.42
CA ILE A 142 -12.25 0.15 -16.54
C ILE A 142 -10.96 -0.11 -17.31
N LYS A 143 -10.87 0.42 -18.54
CA LYS A 143 -9.72 0.25 -19.42
C LYS A 143 -9.82 1.16 -20.64
N THR A 144 -8.73 1.19 -21.39
CA THR A 144 -8.71 1.65 -22.79
C THR A 144 -8.56 0.45 -23.72
N ILE A 145 -9.24 0.49 -24.86
CA ILE A 145 -9.07 -0.49 -25.95
C ILE A 145 -8.88 0.29 -27.24
N GLY A 146 -7.65 0.39 -27.74
CA GLY A 146 -7.34 1.23 -28.90
C GLY A 146 -7.75 2.68 -28.65
N SER A 147 -8.63 3.22 -29.51
CA SER A 147 -9.19 4.58 -29.37
C SER A 147 -10.46 4.66 -28.53
N THR A 148 -10.88 3.54 -27.90
CA THR A 148 -12.07 3.48 -27.05
C THR A 148 -11.72 3.58 -25.56
N TYR A 149 -12.32 4.53 -24.87
CA TYR A 149 -12.25 4.75 -23.43
C TYR A 149 -13.48 4.15 -22.74
N MET A 150 -13.26 3.29 -21.74
CA MET A 150 -14.33 2.61 -21.01
C MET A 150 -14.37 3.07 -19.55
N ILE A 151 -15.54 3.49 -19.10
CA ILE A 151 -15.79 3.88 -17.71
C ILE A 151 -17.05 3.23 -17.19
N ALA A 152 -17.13 3.08 -15.87
CA ALA A 152 -18.33 2.67 -15.18
C ALA A 152 -18.59 3.54 -13.94
N SER A 153 -19.84 3.56 -13.52
CA SER A 153 -20.29 4.18 -12.28
C SER A 153 -21.17 3.21 -11.50
N GLY A 154 -21.22 3.38 -10.18
CA GLY A 154 -21.93 2.48 -9.28
C GLY A 154 -21.08 1.34 -8.71
N LEU A 155 -19.78 1.28 -9.01
CA LEU A 155 -18.86 0.22 -8.55
C LEU A 155 -18.33 0.40 -7.11
N ARG A 156 -18.97 1.23 -6.29
CA ARG A 156 -18.51 1.49 -4.91
C ARG A 156 -19.33 0.64 -3.93
N PRO A 157 -18.73 -0.37 -3.27
CA PRO A 157 -19.44 -1.22 -2.32
C PRO A 157 -19.98 -0.41 -1.14
N GLY A 158 -21.21 -0.73 -0.71
CA GLY A 158 -21.88 -0.11 0.44
C GLY A 158 -22.57 1.24 0.19
N LYS A 159 -22.63 1.75 -1.06
CA LYS A 159 -23.41 2.95 -1.40
C LYS A 159 -24.80 2.69 -1.98
N GLU A 160 -25.18 1.43 -2.19
CA GLU A 160 -26.52 1.10 -2.69
C GLU A 160 -27.64 1.55 -1.71
N GLU A 161 -27.37 1.53 -0.40
CA GLU A 161 -28.36 1.92 0.62
C GLU A 161 -28.64 3.43 0.72
N GLY A 162 -27.77 4.28 0.15
CA GLY A 162 -27.91 5.74 0.21
C GLY A 162 -28.61 6.35 -1.00
N ALA A 163 -28.59 5.67 -2.15
CA ALA A 163 -29.16 6.19 -3.40
C ALA A 163 -30.68 6.00 -3.48
N PHE A 164 -31.23 4.94 -2.87
CA PHE A 164 -32.68 4.72 -2.83
C PHE A 164 -33.40 5.66 -1.86
N LYS A 165 -32.75 6.14 -0.79
CA LYS A 165 -33.39 7.07 0.17
C LYS A 165 -33.56 8.49 -0.35
N ASN A 166 -32.76 8.92 -1.34
CA ASN A 166 -32.83 10.29 -1.85
C ASN A 166 -33.86 10.47 -2.99
N ASN A 167 -34.35 9.39 -3.60
CA ASN A 167 -35.38 9.48 -4.64
C ASN A 167 -36.82 9.43 -4.10
N GLU A 168 -37.02 8.93 -2.88
CA GLU A 168 -38.34 8.99 -2.21
C GLU A 168 -38.62 10.37 -1.60
N ALA A 169 -37.58 11.17 -1.29
CA ALA A 169 -37.74 12.50 -0.69
C ALA A 169 -38.00 13.65 -1.69
N VAL A 170 -37.98 13.39 -3.01
CA VAL A 170 -38.18 14.41 -4.06
C VAL A 170 -39.51 14.19 -4.82
N SER A 171 -40.30 13.19 -4.43
CA SER A 171 -41.63 12.93 -4.99
C SER A 171 -42.79 13.44 -4.11
N GLU A 172 -42.47 14.06 -2.97
CA GLU A 172 -43.42 14.79 -2.12
C GLU A 172 -42.97 16.25 -1.94
N GLU A 173 -42.93 17.03 -3.02
CA GLU A 173 -43.11 18.49 -3.02
C GLU A 173 -43.49 19.02 -4.41
#